data_AF-A0AAU1JZX3-F1
#
_entry.id   AF-A0AAU1JZX3-F1
#
_cell.length_a   1.000
_cell.length_b   1.000
_cell.length_c   1.000
_cell.angle_alpha   90.00
_cell.angle_beta   90.00
_cell.angle_gamma   90.00
#
_symmetry.space_group_name_H-M   'P 1'
#
loop_
_entity.id
_entity.type
_entity.pdbx_description
1 polymer ?
#
loop_
_entity_poly.entity_id
_entity_poly.type
_entity_poly.pdbx_seq_one_letter_code
_entity_poly.pdbx_strand_id
1 'polypeptide(L)'
;MGKYRKFQEGKLGWPWTVAVGIVKPVLLATTKHQWVGGEKIPESGGAVFALNHVSEIDPFTAAHIVWDYGRRPSYLAKAALFKGPLGKFLRAARQIPVDRTAGASAFDAAVKAVNEGSIVVVYVEGSITKDPTGWPMRGKSGAARIALATGAPVYPVGQWGAQELLPAYSLKPHLIGRKMIQMKIGDPVDLKDLEVQEHTPAVVNEATDRIMKAIVGLVADIREEEPPSELFDPKKAGVNATGDPRKTKKKDDN
;
A
#
# COMPACT_ATOMS: atom_id res chain seq x y z
N MET A 1 -7.80 -16.21 -24.33
CA MET A 1 -7.84 -16.50 -22.88
C MET A 1 -6.98 -15.44 -22.19
N GLY A 2 -7.55 -14.63 -21.30
CA GLY A 2 -6.92 -13.38 -20.85
C GLY A 2 -5.72 -13.59 -19.92
N LYS A 3 -4.71 -12.72 -20.02
CA LYS A 3 -3.51 -12.65 -19.17
C LYS A 3 -3.80 -12.53 -17.66
N TYR A 4 -5.06 -12.31 -17.28
CA TYR A 4 -5.50 -11.83 -15.96
C TYR A 4 -6.74 -12.60 -15.48
N ARG A 5 -6.91 -12.67 -14.14
CA ARG A 5 -7.98 -13.46 -13.50
C ARG A 5 -9.30 -12.70 -13.58
N LYS A 6 -10.41 -13.40 -13.82
CA LYS A 6 -11.75 -12.80 -13.74
C LYS A 6 -12.04 -12.37 -12.30
N PHE A 7 -12.90 -11.37 -12.14
CA PHE A 7 -13.35 -10.92 -10.82
C PHE A 7 -14.04 -12.03 -10.02
N GLN A 8 -13.66 -12.21 -8.75
CA GLN A 8 -14.06 -13.34 -7.90
C GLN A 8 -14.99 -12.97 -6.73
N GLU A 9 -15.10 -11.70 -6.34
CA GLU A 9 -15.85 -11.30 -5.13
C GLU A 9 -17.37 -11.05 -5.38
N GLY A 10 -17.98 -11.83 -6.27
CA GLY A 10 -19.41 -11.76 -6.60
C GLY A 10 -19.78 -10.66 -7.60
N LYS A 11 -21.07 -10.26 -7.62
CA LYS A 11 -21.54 -9.20 -8.53
C LYS A 11 -20.93 -7.85 -8.17
N LEU A 12 -20.40 -7.17 -9.18
CA LEU A 12 -19.89 -5.81 -9.05
C LEU A 12 -21.04 -4.86 -8.73
N GLY A 13 -20.98 -4.23 -7.55
CA GLY A 13 -21.88 -3.13 -7.24
C GLY A 13 -21.62 -1.95 -8.18
N TRP A 14 -22.65 -1.12 -8.43
CA TRP A 14 -22.55 0.07 -9.28
C TRP A 14 -21.33 0.98 -9.00
N PRO A 15 -20.85 1.16 -7.74
CA PRO A 15 -19.69 2.01 -7.46
C PRO A 15 -18.42 1.44 -8.07
N TRP A 16 -18.29 0.12 -8.09
CA TRP A 16 -17.10 -0.53 -8.62
C TRP A 16 -17.12 -0.58 -10.14
N THR A 17 -18.30 -0.71 -10.76
CA THR A 17 -18.46 -0.50 -12.20
C THR A 17 -18.06 0.92 -12.62
N VAL A 18 -18.47 1.95 -11.87
CA VAL A 18 -18.09 3.34 -12.15
C VAL A 18 -16.59 3.57 -11.90
N ALA A 19 -16.06 3.10 -10.76
CA ALA A 19 -14.65 3.24 -10.41
C ALA A 19 -13.75 2.62 -11.48
N VAL A 20 -14.04 1.37 -11.87
CA VAL A 20 -13.29 0.65 -12.89
C VAL A 20 -13.48 1.29 -14.26
N GLY A 21 -14.70 1.74 -14.59
CA GLY A 21 -15.01 2.41 -15.85
C GLY A 21 -14.32 3.76 -16.04
N ILE A 22 -13.83 4.39 -14.96
CA ILE A 22 -13.12 5.68 -15.02
C ILE A 22 -11.63 5.49 -14.75
N VAL A 23 -11.27 4.92 -13.59
CA VAL A 23 -9.89 4.84 -13.11
C VAL A 23 -9.03 3.97 -14.02
N LYS A 24 -9.51 2.77 -14.40
CA LYS A 24 -8.69 1.85 -15.20
C LYS A 24 -8.40 2.40 -16.60
N PRO A 25 -9.37 2.96 -17.35
CA PRO A 25 -9.07 3.62 -18.63
C PRO A 25 -8.07 4.78 -18.51
N VAL A 26 -8.20 5.63 -17.49
CA VAL A 26 -7.24 6.72 -17.24
C VAL A 26 -5.83 6.18 -16.99
N LEU A 27 -5.71 5.13 -16.17
CA LEU A 27 -4.43 4.48 -15.93
C LEU A 27 -3.85 3.86 -17.20
N LEU A 28 -4.65 3.15 -18.00
CA LEU A 28 -4.19 2.54 -19.25
C LEU A 28 -3.77 3.58 -20.31
N ALA A 29 -4.41 4.75 -20.32
CA ALA A 29 -4.07 5.85 -21.21
C ALA A 29 -2.76 6.54 -20.83
N THR A 30 -2.44 6.60 -19.53
CA THR A 30 -1.28 7.35 -18.98
C THR A 30 -0.10 6.46 -18.61
N THR A 31 -0.30 5.14 -18.48
CA THR A 31 0.72 4.20 -18.03
C THR A 31 0.78 2.94 -18.89
N LYS A 32 1.96 2.32 -18.92
CA LYS A 32 2.17 0.89 -19.22
C LYS A 32 2.41 0.20 -17.89
N HIS A 33 2.11 -1.09 -17.79
CA HIS A 33 2.31 -1.83 -16.55
C HIS A 33 2.99 -3.18 -16.75
N GLN A 34 3.82 -3.54 -15.78
CA GLN A 34 4.46 -4.83 -15.67
C GLN A 34 4.17 -5.41 -14.29
N TRP A 35 3.29 -6.41 -14.27
CA TRP A 35 2.94 -7.17 -13.08
C TRP A 35 3.77 -8.45 -13.04
N VAL A 36 4.50 -8.66 -11.96
CA VAL A 36 5.24 -9.89 -11.68
C VAL A 36 4.71 -10.46 -10.36
N GLY A 37 4.44 -11.77 -10.32
CA GLY A 37 3.90 -12.41 -9.10
C GLY A 37 2.42 -12.14 -8.86
N GLY A 38 1.69 -11.55 -9.81
CA GLY A 38 0.27 -11.22 -9.62
C GLY A 38 -0.63 -12.44 -9.40
N GLU A 39 -0.24 -13.60 -9.93
CA GLU A 39 -0.88 -14.89 -9.69
C GLU A 39 -0.88 -15.29 -8.22
N LYS A 40 0.05 -14.75 -7.41
CA LYS A 40 0.12 -14.97 -5.95
C LYS A 40 -0.99 -14.25 -5.19
N ILE A 41 -1.71 -13.32 -5.81
CA ILE A 41 -2.86 -12.66 -5.19
C ILE A 41 -3.91 -13.73 -4.84
N PRO A 42 -4.31 -13.86 -3.57
CA PRO A 42 -5.22 -14.93 -3.16
C PRO A 42 -6.60 -14.76 -3.80
N GLU A 43 -7.23 -15.86 -4.17
CA GLU A 43 -8.56 -15.86 -4.81
C GLU A 43 -9.70 -15.53 -3.84
N SER A 44 -9.52 -15.88 -2.56
CA SER A 44 -10.46 -15.62 -1.47
C SER A 44 -9.69 -15.35 -0.16
N GLY A 45 -10.41 -15.09 0.94
CA GLY A 45 -9.79 -14.84 2.25
C GLY A 45 -9.13 -13.46 2.40
N GLY A 46 -8.79 -13.13 3.64
CA GLY A 46 -8.14 -11.88 4.01
C GLY A 46 -6.64 -11.93 3.81
N ALA A 47 -6.03 -10.81 3.44
CA ALA A 47 -4.58 -10.70 3.31
C ALA A 47 -4.11 -9.27 3.57
N VAL A 48 -2.87 -9.13 4.00
CA VAL A 48 -2.19 -7.83 4.11
C VAL A 48 -1.24 -7.68 2.94
N PHE A 49 -1.41 -6.61 2.16
CA PHE A 49 -0.50 -6.25 1.07
C PHE A 49 0.39 -5.12 1.56
N ALA A 50 1.66 -5.42 1.78
CA ALA A 50 2.63 -4.51 2.36
C ALA A 50 3.50 -3.90 1.25
N LEU A 51 3.37 -2.59 1.02
CA LEU A 51 3.98 -1.87 -0.10
C LEU A 51 4.96 -0.79 0.38
N ASN A 52 6.02 -0.53 -0.39
CA ASN A 52 6.74 0.75 -0.36
C ASN A 52 5.89 1.87 -0.98
N HIS A 53 6.23 3.14 -0.72
CA HIS A 53 5.42 4.28 -1.18
C HIS A 53 6.29 5.36 -1.85
N VAL A 54 6.06 5.65 -3.13
CA VAL A 54 6.88 6.57 -3.94
C VAL A 54 6.08 7.70 -4.61
N SER A 55 4.74 7.58 -4.67
CA SER A 55 3.87 8.59 -5.27
C SER A 55 2.46 8.61 -4.68
N GLU A 56 1.79 9.76 -4.71
CA GLU A 56 0.37 9.88 -4.32
C GLU A 56 -0.57 9.05 -5.22
N ILE A 57 -0.12 8.64 -6.41
CA ILE A 57 -0.91 7.80 -7.33
C ILE A 57 -0.81 6.30 -7.02
N ASP A 58 0.10 5.89 -6.12
CA ASP A 58 0.32 4.47 -5.78
C ASP A 58 -0.96 3.71 -5.40
N PRO A 59 -1.92 4.26 -4.62
CA PRO A 59 -3.15 3.56 -4.31
C PRO A 59 -3.95 3.15 -5.56
N PHE A 60 -3.88 3.94 -6.64
CA PHE A 60 -4.59 3.61 -7.87
C PHE A 60 -3.88 2.53 -8.68
N THR A 61 -2.55 2.56 -8.73
CA THR A 61 -1.76 1.54 -9.45
C THR A 61 -1.79 0.20 -8.70
N ALA A 62 -1.70 0.23 -7.37
CA ALA A 62 -1.86 -0.95 -6.52
C ALA A 62 -3.28 -1.54 -6.65
N ALA A 63 -4.30 -0.69 -6.74
CA ALA A 63 -5.65 -1.16 -7.00
C ALA A 63 -5.81 -1.81 -8.37
N HIS A 64 -5.07 -1.34 -9.38
CA HIS A 64 -5.12 -1.90 -10.72
C HIS A 64 -4.60 -3.33 -10.78
N ILE A 65 -3.45 -3.64 -10.15
CA ILE A 65 -2.95 -5.01 -10.09
C ILE A 65 -3.90 -5.91 -9.30
N VAL A 66 -4.39 -5.48 -8.14
CA VAL A 66 -5.35 -6.28 -7.34
C VAL A 66 -6.63 -6.58 -8.12
N TRP A 67 -7.11 -5.59 -8.88
CA TRP A 67 -8.27 -5.73 -9.76
C TRP A 67 -8.02 -6.68 -10.93
N ASP A 68 -6.86 -6.58 -11.59
CA ASP A 68 -6.47 -7.47 -12.69
C ASP A 68 -6.41 -8.94 -12.23
N TYR A 69 -6.16 -9.20 -10.95
CA TYR A 69 -6.20 -10.56 -10.38
C TYR A 69 -7.49 -10.88 -9.61
N GLY A 70 -8.55 -10.12 -9.91
CA GLY A 70 -9.91 -10.48 -9.58
C GLY A 70 -10.37 -10.18 -8.16
N ARG A 71 -9.62 -9.34 -7.43
CA ARG A 71 -9.92 -8.94 -6.04
C ARG A 71 -10.15 -7.45 -5.92
N ARG A 72 -10.53 -6.98 -4.72
CA ARG A 72 -10.62 -5.55 -4.38
C ARG A 72 -9.67 -5.20 -3.25
N PRO A 73 -8.91 -4.10 -3.36
CA PRO A 73 -8.13 -3.58 -2.24
C PRO A 73 -9.00 -2.73 -1.30
N SER A 74 -8.69 -2.78 -0.02
CA SER A 74 -9.20 -1.89 1.01
C SER A 74 -8.05 -1.03 1.55
N TYR A 75 -8.24 0.28 1.52
CA TYR A 75 -7.31 1.26 2.08
C TYR A 75 -7.90 1.92 3.32
N LEU A 76 -7.04 2.25 4.27
CA LEU A 76 -7.37 3.12 5.40
C LEU A 76 -7.39 4.57 4.92
N ALA A 77 -8.56 5.20 4.92
CA ALA A 77 -8.74 6.57 4.43
C ALA A 77 -9.39 7.46 5.51
N LYS A 78 -9.07 8.76 5.48
CA LYS A 78 -9.52 9.73 6.50
C LYS A 78 -11.05 9.71 6.61
N ALA A 79 -11.59 9.52 7.81
CA ALA A 79 -13.03 9.41 8.06
C ALA A 79 -13.84 10.61 7.54
N ALA A 80 -13.23 11.80 7.46
CA ALA A 80 -13.85 12.97 6.85
C ALA A 80 -14.23 12.78 5.35
N LEU A 81 -13.48 11.96 4.61
CA LEU A 81 -13.79 11.61 3.21
C LEU A 81 -15.06 10.76 3.08
N PHE A 82 -15.50 10.16 4.19
CA PHE A 82 -16.65 9.27 4.23
C PHE A 82 -17.98 10.01 4.44
N LYS A 83 -18.04 11.31 4.20
CA LYS A 83 -19.27 12.12 4.22
C LYS A 83 -19.86 12.29 2.81
N GLY A 84 -21.18 12.46 2.71
CA GLY A 84 -21.88 12.74 1.45
C GLY A 84 -21.80 11.61 0.40
N PRO A 85 -22.02 11.92 -0.89
CA PRO A 85 -21.99 10.95 -1.98
C PRO A 85 -20.66 10.21 -2.13
N LEU A 86 -19.53 10.92 -1.95
CA LEU A 86 -18.19 10.30 -1.96
C LEU A 86 -18.07 9.24 -0.86
N GLY A 87 -18.59 9.51 0.33
CA GLY A 87 -18.57 8.54 1.41
C GLY A 87 -19.40 7.28 1.14
N LYS A 88 -20.54 7.41 0.46
CA LYS A 88 -21.33 6.23 0.03
C LYS A 88 -20.52 5.38 -0.95
N PHE A 89 -19.85 6.03 -1.89
CA PHE A 89 -18.96 5.37 -2.85
C PHE A 89 -17.80 4.64 -2.16
N LEU A 90 -17.08 5.31 -1.25
CA LEU A 90 -15.93 4.72 -0.55
C LEU A 90 -16.32 3.49 0.29
N ARG A 91 -17.46 3.55 1.01
CA ARG A 91 -17.96 2.38 1.78
C ARG A 91 -18.31 1.23 0.87
N ALA A 92 -18.98 1.51 -0.25
CA ALA A 92 -19.35 0.48 -1.20
C ALA A 92 -18.13 -0.11 -1.94
N ALA A 93 -17.06 0.67 -2.09
CA ALA A 93 -15.74 0.21 -2.52
C ALA A 93 -14.93 -0.48 -1.39
N ARG A 94 -15.55 -0.78 -0.25
CA ARG A 94 -14.95 -1.43 0.93
C ARG A 94 -13.73 -0.71 1.51
N GLN A 95 -13.68 0.61 1.36
CA GLN A 95 -12.63 1.43 1.97
C GLN A 95 -12.90 1.62 3.46
N ILE A 96 -11.84 1.70 4.25
CA ILE A 96 -11.89 1.67 5.72
C ILE A 96 -11.79 3.11 6.24
N PRO A 97 -12.85 3.67 6.85
CA PRO A 97 -12.78 4.99 7.46
C PRO A 97 -11.94 4.95 8.72
N VAL A 98 -10.95 5.84 8.82
CA VAL A 98 -10.12 5.97 10.02
C VAL A 98 -10.06 7.40 10.51
N ASP A 99 -10.25 7.57 11.82
CA ASP A 99 -9.89 8.83 12.47
C ASP A 99 -8.46 8.74 12.98
N ARG A 100 -7.59 9.57 12.40
CA ARG A 100 -6.16 9.55 12.73
C ARG A 100 -5.85 10.10 14.12
N THR A 101 -6.82 10.78 14.77
CA THR A 101 -6.72 11.22 16.17
C THR A 101 -7.08 10.11 17.16
N ALA A 102 -7.85 9.10 16.72
CA ALA A 102 -8.33 7.99 17.54
C ALA A 102 -7.61 6.69 17.17
N GLY A 103 -6.28 6.66 17.32
CA GLY A 103 -5.37 5.67 16.74
C GLY A 103 -5.70 4.17 16.94
N ALA A 104 -6.41 3.79 18.01
CA ALA A 104 -6.87 2.42 18.22
C ALA A 104 -7.92 1.99 17.16
N SER A 105 -8.83 2.89 16.79
CA SER A 105 -9.93 2.61 15.86
C SER A 105 -9.47 2.19 14.46
N ALA A 106 -8.33 2.73 14.00
CA ALA A 106 -7.80 2.44 12.66
C ALA A 106 -7.24 1.01 12.56
N PHE A 107 -6.59 0.56 13.63
CA PHE A 107 -6.05 -0.80 13.73
C PHE A 107 -7.18 -1.83 13.78
N ASP A 108 -8.14 -1.65 14.68
CA ASP A 108 -9.27 -2.58 14.85
C ASP A 108 -10.10 -2.72 13.56
N ALA A 109 -10.32 -1.60 12.85
CA ALA A 109 -11.03 -1.61 11.58
C ALA A 109 -10.26 -2.37 10.48
N ALA A 110 -8.94 -2.29 10.46
CA ALA A 110 -8.11 -3.05 9.53
C ALA A 110 -8.13 -4.55 9.85
N VAL A 111 -7.98 -4.92 11.12
CA VAL A 111 -8.09 -6.31 11.61
C VAL A 111 -9.45 -6.91 11.23
N LYS A 112 -10.54 -6.17 11.49
CA LYS A 112 -11.89 -6.58 11.10
C LYS A 112 -12.01 -6.79 9.59
N ALA A 113 -11.52 -5.86 8.78
CA ALA A 113 -11.61 -5.96 7.32
C ALA A 113 -10.85 -7.18 6.78
N VAL A 114 -9.66 -7.48 7.33
CA VAL A 114 -8.90 -8.69 6.99
C VAL A 114 -9.68 -9.95 7.37
N ASN A 115 -10.21 -10.03 8.60
CA ASN A 115 -11.01 -11.18 9.05
C ASN A 115 -12.28 -11.37 8.21
N GLU A 116 -12.84 -10.30 7.63
CA GLU A 116 -13.97 -10.33 6.70
C GLU A 116 -13.59 -10.67 5.24
N GLY A 117 -12.32 -11.01 5.00
CA GLY A 117 -11.84 -11.47 3.69
C GLY A 117 -11.34 -10.36 2.77
N SER A 118 -11.02 -9.16 3.28
CA SER A 118 -10.51 -8.06 2.47
C SER A 118 -8.99 -8.16 2.27
N ILE A 119 -8.52 -7.70 1.10
CA ILE A 119 -7.10 -7.40 0.90
C ILE A 119 -6.87 -5.99 1.45
N VAL A 120 -6.24 -5.88 2.62
CA VAL A 120 -5.90 -4.58 3.20
C VAL A 120 -4.52 -4.15 2.72
N VAL A 121 -4.47 -3.03 2.00
CA VAL A 121 -3.23 -2.47 1.46
C VAL A 121 -2.63 -1.51 2.48
N VAL A 122 -1.37 -1.75 2.86
CA VAL A 122 -0.62 -0.99 3.85
C VAL A 122 0.67 -0.49 3.22
N TYR A 123 0.82 0.82 3.12
CA TYR A 123 2.11 1.45 2.83
C TYR A 123 2.95 1.48 4.11
N VAL A 124 3.95 0.61 4.18
CA VAL A 124 4.63 0.25 5.44
C VAL A 124 5.39 1.42 6.04
N GLU A 125 5.91 2.31 5.20
CA GLU A 125 6.60 3.55 5.60
C GLU A 125 5.64 4.57 6.26
N GLY A 126 4.34 4.47 5.95
CA GLY A 126 3.28 5.37 6.45
C GLY A 126 3.30 6.78 5.86
N SER A 127 4.14 7.05 4.87
CA SER A 127 4.14 8.22 3.98
C SER A 127 4.91 7.88 2.72
N ILE A 128 4.81 8.71 1.68
CA ILE A 128 5.75 8.65 0.56
C ILE A 128 7.19 8.74 1.08
N THR A 129 8.10 7.97 0.47
CA THR A 129 9.51 8.00 0.80
C THR A 129 10.07 9.43 0.74
N LYS A 130 11.02 9.70 1.62
CA LYS A 130 11.80 10.93 1.69
C LYS A 130 13.25 10.67 1.36
N ASP A 131 13.58 9.42 1.06
CA ASP A 131 14.87 9.07 0.52
C ASP A 131 15.04 9.78 -0.84
N PRO A 132 16.11 10.56 -1.04
CA PRO A 132 16.32 11.32 -2.28
C PRO A 132 16.50 10.43 -3.52
N THR A 133 16.87 9.16 -3.32
CA THR A 133 17.02 8.14 -4.37
C THR A 133 15.77 7.27 -4.52
N GLY A 134 14.73 7.52 -3.71
CA GLY A 134 13.44 6.84 -3.77
C GLY A 134 13.41 5.42 -3.19
N TRP A 135 14.46 4.99 -2.50
CA TRP A 135 14.43 3.71 -1.77
C TRP A 135 13.39 3.73 -0.63
N PRO A 136 12.84 2.57 -0.24
CA PRO A 136 11.96 2.49 0.92
C PRO A 136 12.66 2.98 2.19
N MET A 137 11.94 3.73 3.01
CA MET A 137 12.41 4.15 4.33
C MET A 137 12.19 3.07 5.39
N ARG A 138 12.64 3.33 6.62
CA ARG A 138 12.29 2.54 7.80
C ARG A 138 10.77 2.31 7.88
N GLY A 139 10.38 1.04 8.00
CA GLY A 139 8.99 0.63 8.14
C GLY A 139 8.36 0.96 9.49
N LYS A 140 7.03 1.09 9.50
CA LYS A 140 6.18 1.16 10.69
C LYS A 140 5.49 -0.18 10.91
N SER A 141 5.13 -0.46 12.15
CA SER A 141 4.62 -1.77 12.57
C SER A 141 3.16 -2.09 12.18
N GLY A 142 2.49 -1.21 11.44
CA GLY A 142 1.06 -1.37 11.13
C GLY A 142 0.74 -2.71 10.45
N ALA A 143 1.48 -3.06 9.40
CA ALA A 143 1.29 -4.32 8.67
C ALA A 143 1.56 -5.54 9.56
N ALA A 144 2.68 -5.54 10.29
CA ALA A 144 3.06 -6.61 11.21
C ALA A 144 2.01 -6.83 12.30
N ARG A 145 1.53 -5.77 12.94
CA ARG A 145 0.50 -5.85 13.98
C ARG A 145 -0.81 -6.43 13.45
N ILE A 146 -1.22 -6.05 12.23
CA ILE A 146 -2.46 -6.57 11.62
C ILE A 146 -2.29 -8.07 11.35
N ALA A 147 -1.15 -8.48 10.79
CA ALA A 147 -0.86 -9.88 10.50
C ALA A 147 -0.86 -10.74 11.77
N LEU A 148 -0.10 -10.35 12.79
CA LEU A 148 -0.01 -11.08 14.06
C LEU A 148 -1.37 -11.18 14.77
N ALA A 149 -2.22 -10.14 14.68
CA ALA A 149 -3.55 -10.16 15.29
C ALA A 149 -4.60 -11.00 14.52
N THR A 150 -4.35 -11.30 13.24
CA THR A 150 -5.33 -11.97 12.36
C THR A 150 -4.88 -13.36 11.88
N GLY A 151 -3.58 -13.66 11.94
CA GLY A 151 -2.96 -14.81 11.28
C GLY A 151 -3.02 -14.74 9.75
N ALA A 152 -3.34 -13.57 9.17
CA ALA A 152 -3.47 -13.42 7.73
C ALA A 152 -2.10 -13.29 7.05
N PRO A 153 -1.93 -13.87 5.84
CA PRO A 153 -0.67 -13.78 5.11
C PRO A 153 -0.33 -12.34 4.73
N VAL A 154 0.95 -11.99 4.86
CA VAL A 154 1.49 -10.70 4.40
C VAL A 154 2.22 -10.90 3.08
N TYR A 155 1.66 -10.35 2.00
CA TYR A 155 2.31 -10.32 0.69
C TYR A 155 3.14 -9.04 0.58
N PRO A 156 4.48 -9.13 0.51
CA PRO A 156 5.33 -7.98 0.26
C PRO A 156 5.23 -7.61 -1.22
N VAL A 157 5.14 -6.32 -1.50
CA VAL A 157 5.02 -5.81 -2.86
C VAL A 157 6.01 -4.67 -3.06
N GLY A 158 6.97 -4.89 -3.95
CA GLY A 158 7.85 -3.84 -4.45
C GLY A 158 7.16 -3.10 -5.59
N GLN A 159 7.22 -1.77 -5.59
CA GLN A 159 6.66 -0.93 -6.65
C GLN A 159 7.61 0.20 -7.06
N TRP A 160 7.59 0.51 -8.36
CA TRP A 160 8.41 1.56 -8.95
C TRP A 160 7.76 2.18 -10.20
N GLY A 161 8.11 3.44 -10.49
CA GLY A 161 7.78 4.16 -11.72
C GLY A 161 6.56 5.08 -11.62
N ALA A 162 5.76 4.97 -10.55
CA ALA A 162 4.63 5.86 -10.31
C ALA A 162 5.06 7.33 -10.09
N GLN A 163 6.25 7.54 -9.51
CA GLN A 163 6.87 8.84 -9.35
C GLN A 163 7.20 9.54 -10.68
N GLU A 164 7.37 8.79 -11.78
CA GLU A 164 7.58 9.36 -13.12
C GLU A 164 6.30 9.96 -13.69
N LEU A 165 5.14 9.46 -13.26
CA LEU A 165 3.83 9.99 -13.64
C LEU A 165 3.42 11.13 -12.72
N LEU A 166 3.57 10.96 -11.41
CA LEU A 166 3.29 12.00 -10.43
C LEU A 166 4.42 12.04 -9.41
N PRO A 167 5.35 13.00 -9.52
CA PRO A 167 6.48 13.10 -8.60
C PRO A 167 6.01 13.25 -7.16
N ALA A 168 6.80 12.70 -6.23
CA ALA A 168 6.53 12.78 -4.81
C ALA A 168 6.23 14.23 -4.38
N TYR A 169 5.13 14.41 -3.64
CA TYR A 169 4.69 15.70 -3.14
C TYR A 169 4.40 16.77 -4.23
N SER A 170 4.22 16.37 -5.49
CA SER A 170 3.77 17.25 -6.58
C SER A 170 2.26 17.19 -6.74
N LEU A 171 1.66 18.27 -7.25
CA LEU A 171 0.27 18.29 -7.74
C LEU A 171 0.19 18.18 -9.26
N LYS A 172 1.33 18.21 -9.96
CA LYS A 172 1.41 18.25 -11.42
C LYS A 172 1.86 16.89 -11.96
N PRO A 173 0.97 16.13 -12.64
CA PRO A 173 1.35 14.89 -13.30
C PRO A 173 2.07 15.14 -14.63
N HIS A 174 2.98 14.24 -14.99
CA HIS A 174 3.67 14.20 -16.28
C HIS A 174 2.91 13.29 -17.26
N LEU A 175 2.00 13.88 -18.03
CA LEU A 175 1.10 13.14 -18.92
C LEU A 175 1.70 12.84 -20.31
N ILE A 176 2.85 13.45 -20.64
CA ILE A 176 3.52 13.20 -21.93
C ILE A 176 4.22 11.85 -21.88
N GLY A 177 3.81 10.95 -22.77
CA GLY A 177 4.33 9.60 -22.87
C GLY A 177 3.83 8.71 -21.73
N ARG A 178 3.46 7.47 -22.06
CA ARG A 178 3.01 6.50 -21.06
C ARG A 178 4.17 6.09 -20.17
N LYS A 179 4.02 6.26 -18.86
CA LYS A 179 5.04 5.88 -17.86
C LYS A 179 4.96 4.39 -17.55
N MET A 180 6.09 3.74 -17.34
CA MET A 180 6.11 2.33 -16.94
C MET A 180 5.88 2.22 -15.44
N ILE A 181 4.87 1.46 -15.04
CA ILE A 181 4.60 1.10 -13.65
C ILE A 181 4.97 -0.37 -13.47
N GLN A 182 5.88 -0.63 -12.55
CA GLN A 182 6.35 -1.98 -12.25
C GLN A 182 5.91 -2.34 -10.84
N MET A 183 5.30 -3.52 -10.67
CA MET A 183 5.02 -4.09 -9.37
C MET A 183 5.39 -5.57 -9.36
N LYS A 184 6.12 -5.97 -8.32
CA LYS A 184 6.50 -7.36 -8.06
C LYS A 184 5.93 -7.79 -6.72
N ILE A 185 5.13 -8.85 -6.73
CA ILE A 185 4.55 -9.45 -5.53
C ILE A 185 5.43 -10.63 -5.13
N GLY A 186 5.91 -10.62 -3.89
CA GLY A 186 6.66 -11.72 -3.29
C GLY A 186 5.75 -12.81 -2.74
N ASP A 187 6.37 -13.91 -2.31
CA ASP A 187 5.67 -14.92 -1.50
C ASP A 187 5.31 -14.34 -0.12
N PRO A 188 4.29 -14.90 0.58
CA PRO A 188 3.97 -14.48 1.93
C PRO A 188 5.22 -14.49 2.83
N VAL A 189 5.43 -13.40 3.55
CA VAL A 189 6.53 -13.32 4.54
C VAL A 189 6.29 -14.36 5.62
N ASP A 190 7.30 -15.17 5.93
CA ASP A 190 7.18 -16.17 7.00
C ASP A 190 7.23 -15.51 8.37
N LEU A 191 6.06 -15.51 9.03
CA LEU A 191 5.83 -14.95 10.36
C LEU A 191 5.27 -16.01 11.33
N LYS A 192 5.19 -17.28 10.93
CA LYS A 192 4.52 -18.34 11.71
C LYS A 192 5.17 -18.56 13.07
N ASP A 193 6.50 -18.45 13.13
CA ASP A 193 7.26 -18.53 14.38
C ASP A 193 6.97 -17.36 15.33
N LEU A 194 6.55 -16.21 14.80
CA LEU A 194 6.22 -15.00 15.57
C LEU A 194 4.74 -14.97 15.99
N GLU A 195 3.85 -15.57 15.21
CA GLU A 195 2.41 -15.65 15.50
C GLU A 195 2.11 -16.37 16.81
N VAL A 196 2.88 -17.42 17.13
CA VAL A 196 2.72 -18.25 18.34
C VAL A 196 3.36 -17.67 19.59
N GLN A 197 4.12 -16.58 19.46
CA GLN A 197 4.77 -15.90 20.58
C GLN A 197 3.85 -14.86 21.19
N GLU A 198 4.18 -14.40 22.40
CA GLU A 198 3.59 -13.16 22.91
C GLU A 198 4.00 -11.99 22.00
N HIS A 199 3.03 -11.20 21.53
CA HIS A 199 3.25 -10.10 20.56
C HIS A 199 3.86 -8.85 21.22
N THR A 200 5.01 -9.03 21.87
CA THR A 200 5.82 -7.98 22.47
C THR A 200 6.34 -7.00 21.40
N PRO A 201 6.77 -5.78 21.78
CA PRO A 201 7.37 -4.84 20.83
C PRO A 201 8.55 -5.41 20.03
N ALA A 202 9.34 -6.32 20.63
CA ALA A 202 10.45 -6.97 19.94
C ALA A 202 9.96 -7.89 18.81
N VAL A 203 8.96 -8.74 19.09
CA VAL A 203 8.35 -9.63 18.09
C VAL A 203 7.71 -8.84 16.95
N VAL A 204 7.01 -7.75 17.27
CA VAL A 204 6.40 -6.87 16.27
C VAL A 204 7.46 -6.17 15.41
N ASN A 205 8.58 -5.75 16.00
CA ASN A 205 9.68 -5.14 15.26
C ASN A 205 10.35 -6.16 14.33
N GLU A 206 10.63 -7.37 14.81
CA GLU A 206 11.17 -8.47 14.00
C GLU A 206 10.26 -8.78 12.80
N ALA A 207 8.94 -8.89 13.02
CA ALA A 207 7.98 -9.08 11.93
C ALA A 207 8.01 -7.90 10.93
N THR A 208 8.13 -6.67 11.42
CA THR A 208 8.23 -5.46 10.57
C THR A 208 9.50 -5.49 9.73
N ASP A 209 10.63 -5.88 10.32
CA ASP A 209 11.92 -5.93 9.66
C ASP A 209 11.96 -7.01 8.58
N ARG A 210 11.36 -8.19 8.83
CA ARG A 210 11.19 -9.24 7.81
C ARG A 210 10.35 -8.76 6.62
N ILE A 211 9.23 -8.07 6.89
CA ILE A 211 8.37 -7.49 5.84
C ILE A 211 9.14 -6.44 5.03
N MET A 212 9.83 -5.52 5.70
CA MET A 212 10.60 -4.47 5.04
C MET A 212 11.75 -5.03 4.21
N LYS A 213 12.48 -6.02 4.74
CA LYS A 213 13.55 -6.71 4.01
C LYS A 213 13.02 -7.34 2.71
N ALA A 214 11.87 -8.00 2.77
CA ALA A 214 11.24 -8.58 1.60
C ALA A 214 10.83 -7.51 0.57
N ILE A 215 10.21 -6.40 1.00
CA ILE A 215 9.85 -5.28 0.11
C ILE A 215 11.08 -4.67 -0.55
N VAL A 216 12.14 -4.41 0.22
CA VAL A 216 13.40 -3.82 -0.28
C VAL A 216 14.03 -4.73 -1.34
N GLY A 217 14.07 -6.05 -1.11
CA GLY A 217 14.54 -7.00 -2.12
C GLY A 217 13.73 -6.94 -3.41
N LEU A 218 12.39 -6.83 -3.33
CA LEU A 218 11.54 -6.71 -4.51
C LEU A 218 11.76 -5.37 -5.25
N VAL A 219 12.02 -4.28 -4.53
CA VAL A 219 12.36 -2.98 -5.13
C VAL A 219 13.72 -3.03 -5.80
N ALA A 220 14.71 -3.68 -5.18
CA ALA A 220 16.02 -3.92 -5.76
C ALA A 220 15.94 -4.70 -7.07
N ASP A 221 15.15 -5.78 -7.08
CA ASP A 221 14.91 -6.57 -8.30
C ASP A 221 14.27 -5.75 -9.43
N ILE A 222 13.33 -4.85 -9.11
CA ILE A 222 12.65 -4.00 -10.11
C ILE A 222 13.59 -2.93 -10.66
N ARG A 223 14.48 -2.40 -9.80
CA ARG A 223 15.42 -1.33 -10.15
C ARG A 223 16.71 -1.87 -10.76
N GLU A 224 17.00 -3.16 -10.61
CA GLU A 224 18.28 -3.78 -10.95
C GLU A 224 19.46 -3.07 -10.24
N GLU A 225 19.24 -2.69 -8.98
CA GLU A 225 20.17 -1.92 -8.15
C GLU A 225 20.39 -2.59 -6.80
N GLU A 226 21.58 -2.45 -6.23
CA GLU A 226 21.86 -2.85 -4.85
C GLU A 226 21.14 -1.91 -3.86
N PRO A 227 20.43 -2.45 -2.85
CA PRO A 227 19.78 -1.63 -1.84
C PRO A 227 20.82 -0.93 -0.95
N PRO A 228 20.46 0.22 -0.35
CA PRO A 228 21.35 0.92 0.57
C PRO A 228 21.62 0.05 1.82
N SER A 229 22.83 0.17 2.38
CA SER A 229 23.24 -0.58 3.58
C SER A 229 22.39 -0.25 4.81
N GLU A 230 21.86 0.97 4.87
CA GLU A 230 20.86 1.39 5.86
C GLU A 230 19.67 2.05 5.15
N LEU A 231 18.45 1.69 5.56
CA LEU A 231 17.25 2.37 5.09
C LEU A 231 17.16 3.77 5.67
N PHE A 232 16.67 4.71 4.87
CA PHE A 232 16.46 6.09 5.30
C PHE A 232 15.53 6.16 6.52
N ASP A 233 15.98 6.87 7.56
CA ASP A 233 15.18 7.15 8.75
C ASP A 233 14.88 8.66 8.82
N PRO A 234 13.62 9.08 8.60
CA PRO A 234 13.21 10.48 8.72
C PRO A 234 13.65 11.15 10.03
N LYS A 235 13.64 10.42 11.15
CA LYS A 235 14.03 10.97 12.45
C LYS A 235 15.52 11.26 12.50
N LYS A 236 16.36 10.31 12.03
CA LYS A 236 17.82 10.51 11.96
C LYS A 236 18.19 11.65 11.01
N ALA A 237 17.43 11.81 9.92
CA ALA A 237 17.62 12.87 8.93
C ALA A 237 17.01 14.24 9.33
N GLY A 238 16.37 14.34 10.50
CA GLY A 238 15.78 15.60 10.98
C GLY A 238 14.55 16.08 10.21
N VAL A 239 13.88 15.20 9.43
CA VAL A 239 12.68 15.53 8.65
C VAL A 239 11.42 14.95 9.29
N ASN A 240 10.26 15.55 8.99
CA ASN A 240 8.99 15.07 9.54
C ASN A 240 8.70 13.63 9.08
N ALA A 241 8.22 12.78 10.00
CA ALA A 241 7.89 11.38 9.68
C ALA A 241 6.68 11.22 8.74
N THR A 242 5.90 12.29 8.52
CA THR A 242 4.72 12.32 7.65
C THR A 242 4.63 13.66 6.93
N GLY A 243 3.99 13.68 5.75
CA GLY A 243 3.82 14.90 4.96
C GLY A 243 5.07 15.27 4.15
N ASP A 244 4.97 16.41 3.47
CA ASP A 244 6.01 16.93 2.57
C ASP A 244 7.25 17.38 3.35
N PRO A 245 8.44 16.76 3.12
CA PRO A 245 9.66 17.13 3.83
C PRO A 245 10.15 18.55 3.52
N ARG A 246 9.71 19.14 2.40
CA ARG A 246 10.08 20.52 2.00
C ARG A 246 9.32 21.57 2.81
N LYS A 247 8.23 21.20 3.47
CA LYS A 247 7.51 22.08 4.39
C LYS A 247 8.16 21.95 5.76
N THR A 248 8.93 22.96 6.17
CA THR A 248 9.51 23.05 7.51
C THR A 248 8.42 22.94 8.58
N LYS A 249 8.78 22.47 9.79
CA LYS A 249 7.90 22.56 10.96
C LYS A 249 7.37 24.00 11.01
N LYS A 250 6.05 24.19 10.90
CA LYS A 250 5.47 25.41 11.46
C LYS A 250 5.97 25.43 12.91
N LYS A 251 6.75 26.45 13.28
CA LYS A 251 6.82 26.83 14.68
C LYS A 251 5.37 27.10 15.05
N ASP A 252 4.85 26.34 16.01
CA ASP A 252 3.61 26.71 16.65
C ASP A 252 3.92 28.05 17.33
N ASP A 253 3.48 29.14 16.70
CA ASP A 253 3.51 30.46 17.31
C ASP A 253 2.43 30.43 18.41
N ASN A 254 2.91 30.64 19.63
CA ASN A 254 2.24 30.81 20.93
C ASN A 254 0.73 31.09 20.91
#